data_AF-A0A956A9Q9-F1
#
_entry.id   AF-A0A956A9Q9-F1
#
_cell.length_a   1.000
_cell.length_b   1.000
_cell.length_c   1.000
_cell.angle_alpha   90.00
_cell.angle_beta   90.00
_cell.angle_gamma   90.00
#
_symmetry.space_group_name_H-M   'P 1'
#
loop_
_entity.id
_entity.type
_entity.pdbx_description
1 polymer ?
#
loop_
_entity_poly.entity_id
_entity_poly.type
_entity_poly.pdbx_seq_one_letter_code
_entity_poly.pdbx_strand_id
1 'polypeptide(L)'
;MRDEEKVLLCKLVIKAVAADHEIQGEEADLVDRVLLHYGMADKRLELLKSVNDPLEPLLAELAESQSPEEIVAAAALAVGIDGEIADREMVLLERLADVIGMDDEEFSRVIDEALAS
;
A
#
# COMPACT_ATOMS: atom_id res chain seq x y z
N MET A 1 -12.46 -7.21 0.18
CA MET A 1 -11.19 -7.59 0.81
C MET A 1 -11.42 -8.23 2.18
N ARG A 2 -10.91 -9.45 2.38
CA ARG A 2 -10.87 -10.23 3.64
C ARG A 2 -9.84 -9.64 4.59
N ASP A 3 -9.92 -9.98 5.88
CA ASP A 3 -8.99 -9.43 6.88
C ASP A 3 -7.53 -9.88 6.68
N GLU A 4 -7.31 -11.08 6.16
CA GLU A 4 -5.96 -11.57 5.78
C GLU A 4 -5.38 -10.72 4.64
N GLU A 5 -6.15 -10.46 3.59
CA GLU A 5 -5.75 -9.61 2.47
C GLU A 5 -5.43 -8.17 2.92
N LYS A 6 -6.24 -7.60 3.82
CA LYS A 6 -5.98 -6.28 4.41
C LYS A 6 -4.65 -6.26 5.17
N VAL A 7 -4.35 -7.32 5.93
CA VAL A 7 -3.08 -7.44 6.65
C VAL A 7 -1.92 -7.49 5.67
N LEU A 8 -2.00 -8.32 4.62
CA LEU A 8 -0.96 -8.42 3.60
C LEU A 8 -0.76 -7.09 2.87
N LEU A 9 -1.83 -6.41 2.49
CA LEU A 9 -1.77 -5.09 1.87
C LEU A 9 -1.10 -4.06 2.78
N CYS A 10 -1.48 -4.01 4.07
CA CYS A 10 -0.85 -3.10 5.02
C CYS A 10 0.66 -3.36 5.17
N LYS A 11 1.06 -4.64 5.21
CA LYS A 11 2.47 -5.03 5.23
C LYS A 11 3.20 -4.61 3.96
N LEU A 12 2.56 -4.78 2.79
CA LEU A 12 3.12 -4.38 1.51
C LEU A 12 3.36 -2.86 1.45
N VAL A 13 2.36 -2.08 1.85
CA VAL A 13 2.47 -0.62 1.93
C VAL A 13 3.57 -0.20 2.90
N ILE A 14 3.60 -0.78 4.11
CA ILE A 14 4.68 -0.53 5.09
C ILE A 14 6.06 -0.78 4.46
N LYS A 15 6.20 -1.83 3.66
CA LYS A 15 7.45 -2.18 2.98
C LYS A 15 7.81 -1.22 1.84
N ALA A 16 6.82 -0.80 1.05
CA ALA A 16 7.00 0.19 -0.01
C ALA A 16 7.35 1.58 0.53
N VAL A 17 6.81 1.92 1.71
CA VAL A 17 7.09 3.17 2.42
C VAL A 17 8.48 3.17 3.05
N ALA A 18 8.86 2.08 3.71
CA ALA A 18 10.12 1.97 4.43
C ALA A 18 11.32 1.66 3.52
N ALA A 19 11.61 2.55 2.57
CA ALA A 19 12.72 2.39 1.62
C ALA A 19 14.07 2.14 2.33
N ASP A 20 14.27 2.73 3.51
CA ASP A 20 15.48 2.61 4.33
C ASP A 20 15.31 1.66 5.53
N HIS A 21 14.30 0.78 5.53
CA HIS A 21 13.93 -0.11 6.65
C HIS A 21 13.51 0.62 7.95
N GLU A 22 13.35 1.93 7.88
CA GLU A 22 12.80 2.76 8.94
C GLU A 22 11.58 3.52 8.42
N ILE A 23 10.63 3.79 9.31
CA ILE A 23 9.44 4.60 9.03
C ILE A 23 9.51 5.81 9.94
N GLN A 24 9.61 7.00 9.35
CA GLN A 24 9.74 8.24 10.11
C GLN A 24 8.88 9.38 9.57
N GLY A 25 8.46 10.26 10.48
CA GLY A 25 7.71 11.47 10.13
C GLY A 25 6.47 11.17 9.30
N GLU A 26 6.44 11.71 8.08
CA GLU A 26 5.29 11.65 7.17
C GLU A 26 5.01 10.24 6.64
N GLU A 27 6.02 9.36 6.60
CA GLU A 27 5.84 7.94 6.29
C GLU A 27 4.98 7.24 7.34
N ALA A 28 5.16 7.61 8.61
CA ALA A 28 4.38 7.07 9.70
C ALA A 28 2.92 7.51 9.60
N ASP A 29 2.68 8.78 9.25
CA ASP A 29 1.34 9.32 9.06
C ASP A 29 0.59 8.57 7.95
N LEU A 30 1.28 8.25 6.85
CA LEU A 30 0.66 7.54 5.73
C LEU A 30 0.36 6.08 6.08
N VAL A 31 1.29 5.39 6.75
CA VAL A 31 1.01 4.06 7.31
C VAL A 31 -0.18 4.12 8.25
N ASP A 32 -0.26 5.13 9.12
CA ASP A 32 -1.38 5.28 10.06
C ASP A 32 -2.71 5.51 9.36
N ARG A 33 -2.75 6.27 8.26
CA ARG A 33 -3.95 6.42 7.42
C ARG A 33 -4.40 5.10 6.80
N VAL A 34 -3.46 4.34 6.23
CA VAL A 34 -3.76 3.05 5.60
C VAL A 34 -4.26 2.04 6.63
N LEU A 35 -3.60 1.97 7.78
CA LEU A 35 -4.03 1.13 8.89
C LEU A 35 -5.42 1.53 9.41
N LEU A 36 -5.70 2.83 9.52
CA LEU A 36 -7.00 3.32 9.94
C LEU A 36 -8.09 2.96 8.91
N HIS A 37 -7.82 3.16 7.62
CA HIS A 37 -8.74 2.85 6.53
C HIS A 37 -9.19 1.38 6.56
N TYR A 38 -8.26 0.45 6.83
CA TYR A 38 -8.56 -0.98 6.90
C TYR A 38 -8.97 -1.48 8.29
N GLY A 39 -9.07 -0.62 9.30
CA GLY A 39 -9.41 -1.01 10.68
C GLY A 39 -8.30 -1.83 11.37
N MET A 40 -7.04 -1.61 10.98
CA MET A 40 -5.85 -2.32 11.45
C MET A 40 -4.98 -1.46 12.40
N ALA A 41 -5.47 -0.30 12.84
CA ALA A 41 -4.74 0.59 13.75
C ALA A 41 -4.27 -0.11 15.05
N ASP A 42 -5.08 -1.01 15.60
CA ASP A 42 -4.73 -1.77 16.81
C ASP A 42 -3.55 -2.74 16.59
N LYS A 43 -3.27 -3.11 15.33
CA LYS A 43 -2.18 -4.01 14.93
C LYS A 43 -0.92 -3.26 14.50
N ARG A 44 -0.89 -1.92 14.61
CA ARG A 44 0.23 -1.08 14.13
C ARG A 44 1.61 -1.60 14.53
N LEU A 45 1.83 -1.86 15.82
CA LEU A 45 3.15 -2.31 16.32
C LEU A 45 3.54 -3.71 15.80
N GLU A 46 2.56 -4.55 15.50
CA GLU A 46 2.80 -5.87 14.91
C GLU A 46 3.17 -5.73 13.43
N LEU A 47 2.40 -4.91 12.69
CA LEU A 47 2.59 -4.69 11.26
C LEU A 47 3.89 -3.93 10.97
N LEU A 48 4.29 -2.96 11.80
CA LEU A 48 5.58 -2.28 11.61
C LEU A 48 6.80 -3.22 11.72
N LYS A 49 6.67 -4.37 12.40
CA LYS A 49 7.75 -5.37 12.46
C LYS A 49 7.91 -6.09 11.12
N SER A 50 6.90 -6.09 10.26
CA SER A 50 6.97 -6.73 8.94
C SER A 50 7.83 -5.96 7.94
N VAL A 51 8.39 -4.81 8.32
CA VAL A 51 9.27 -4.03 7.44
C VAL A 51 10.43 -4.88 6.89
N ASN A 52 10.89 -5.83 7.70
CA ASN A 52 11.96 -6.77 7.39
C ASN A 52 11.46 -8.11 6.81
N ASP A 53 10.14 -8.32 6.68
CA ASP A 53 9.61 -9.54 6.06
C ASP A 53 10.07 -9.60 4.58
N PRO A 54 10.36 -10.80 4.05
CA PRO A 54 10.69 -10.95 2.63
C PRO A 54 9.50 -10.52 1.76
N LEU A 55 9.79 -9.83 0.66
CA LEU A 55 8.77 -9.26 -0.22
C LEU A 55 8.08 -10.32 -1.08
N GLU A 56 8.86 -11.27 -1.62
CA GLU A 56 8.40 -12.24 -2.60
C GLU A 56 7.30 -13.16 -2.06
N PRO A 57 7.39 -13.71 -0.82
CA PRO A 57 6.31 -14.51 -0.25
C PRO A 57 5.03 -13.70 -0.03
N LEU A 58 5.18 -12.42 0.31
CA LEU A 58 4.05 -11.54 0.58
C LEU A 58 3.28 -11.21 -0.70
N LEU A 59 4.00 -10.92 -1.78
CA LEU A 59 3.41 -10.73 -3.11
C LEU A 59 2.76 -12.00 -3.63
N ALA A 60 3.39 -13.16 -3.43
CA ALA A 60 2.83 -14.44 -3.84
C ALA A 60 1.48 -14.70 -3.16
N GLU A 61 1.36 -14.45 -1.86
CA GLU A 61 0.14 -14.65 -1.09
C GLU A 61 -0.98 -13.67 -1.51
N LEU A 62 -0.64 -12.40 -1.75
CA LEU A 62 -1.58 -11.41 -2.29
C LEU A 62 -2.07 -11.79 -3.69
N ALA A 63 -1.16 -12.23 -4.57
CA ALA A 63 -1.44 -12.59 -5.95
C ALA A 63 -2.39 -13.80 -6.09
N GLU A 64 -2.58 -14.61 -5.04
CA GLU A 64 -3.58 -15.68 -5.03
C GLU A 64 -5.02 -15.14 -5.03
N SER A 65 -5.22 -13.89 -4.64
CA SER A 65 -6.55 -13.32 -4.39
C SER A 65 -6.78 -11.92 -4.93
N GLN A 66 -5.73 -11.17 -5.25
CA GLN A 66 -5.79 -9.81 -5.75
C GLN A 66 -4.84 -9.68 -6.95
N SER A 67 -5.32 -9.00 -7.99
CA SER A 67 -4.49 -8.55 -9.10
C SER A 67 -3.58 -7.38 -8.68
N PRO A 68 -2.43 -7.16 -9.35
CA PRO A 68 -1.60 -5.97 -9.15
C PRO A 68 -2.39 -4.66 -9.19
N GLU A 69 -3.34 -4.55 -10.13
CA GLU A 69 -4.22 -3.39 -10.29
C GLU A 69 -5.12 -3.19 -9.06
N GLU A 70 -5.72 -4.26 -8.54
CA GLU A 70 -6.52 -4.19 -7.31
C GLU A 70 -5.69 -3.78 -6.09
N ILE A 71 -4.43 -4.21 -6.01
CA ILE A 71 -3.52 -3.85 -4.92
C ILE A 71 -3.21 -2.35 -4.94
N VAL A 72 -2.84 -1.80 -6.10
CA VAL A 72 -2.53 -0.37 -6.25
C VAL A 72 -3.78 0.48 -6.05
N ALA A 73 -4.91 0.10 -6.64
CA ALA A 73 -6.17 0.81 -6.45
C ALA A 73 -6.59 0.83 -4.97
N ALA A 74 -6.46 -0.29 -4.27
CA ALA A 74 -6.76 -0.38 -2.84
C ALA A 74 -5.85 0.55 -2.02
N ALA A 75 -4.55 0.55 -2.30
CA ALA A 75 -3.61 1.46 -1.65
C ALA A 75 -3.93 2.93 -1.95
N ALA A 76 -4.27 3.27 -3.19
CA ALA A 76 -4.64 4.61 -3.61
C ALA A 76 -5.88 5.13 -2.85
N LEU A 77 -6.92 4.31 -2.73
CA LEU A 77 -8.12 4.62 -1.94
C LEU A 77 -7.82 4.77 -0.44
N ALA A 78 -6.83 4.04 0.07
CA ALA A 78 -6.44 4.10 1.46
C ALA A 78 -5.62 5.35 1.82
N VAL A 79 -4.86 5.90 0.87
CA VAL A 79 -4.06 7.12 1.08
C VAL A 79 -4.81 8.39 0.70
N GLY A 80 -5.62 8.36 -0.38
CA GLY A 80 -6.41 9.49 -0.88
C GLY A 80 -7.77 9.64 -0.20
N ILE A 81 -7.83 9.57 1.13
CA ILE A 81 -9.08 9.56 1.92
C ILE A 81 -9.95 10.82 1.70
N ASP A 82 -9.35 11.93 1.28
CA ASP A 82 -10.04 13.19 0.94
C ASP A 82 -10.39 13.32 -0.56
N GLY A 83 -10.18 12.27 -1.35
CA GLY A 83 -10.41 12.27 -2.79
C GLY A 83 -9.30 12.93 -3.60
N GLU A 84 -8.19 13.32 -2.95
CA GLU A 84 -7.00 13.84 -3.60
C GLU A 84 -5.80 12.94 -3.24
N ILE A 85 -4.88 12.77 -4.19
CA ILE A 85 -3.58 12.15 -3.94
C ILE A 85 -2.55 13.26 -4.07
N ALA A 86 -1.93 13.63 -2.96
CA ALA A 86 -0.83 14.57 -2.94
C ALA A 86 0.40 13.98 -3.63
N ASP A 87 1.31 14.83 -4.13
CA ASP A 87 2.56 14.41 -4.80
C ASP A 87 3.34 13.32 -4.03
N ARG A 88 3.29 13.36 -2.70
CA ARG A 88 3.99 12.40 -1.83
C ARG A 88 3.31 11.04 -1.76
N GLU A 89 1.98 11.03 -1.76
CA GLU A 89 1.18 9.80 -1.83
C GLU A 89 1.37 9.15 -3.19
N MET A 90 1.47 9.97 -4.26
CA MET A 90 1.80 9.48 -5.60
C MET A 90 3.16 8.77 -5.63
N VAL A 91 4.21 9.37 -5.09
CA VAL A 91 5.55 8.75 -5.01
C VAL A 91 5.51 7.39 -4.29
N LEU A 92 4.63 7.23 -3.31
CA LEU A 92 4.47 5.96 -2.60
C LEU A 92 3.74 4.91 -3.41
N LEU A 93 2.70 5.33 -4.13
CA LEU A 93 1.97 4.46 -5.02
C LEU A 93 2.85 4.04 -6.21
N GLU A 94 3.72 4.91 -6.71
CA GLU A 94 4.76 4.59 -7.71
C GLU A 94 5.74 3.55 -7.16
N ARG A 95 6.26 3.74 -5.93
CA ARG A 95 7.12 2.73 -5.28
C ARG A 95 6.42 1.39 -5.08
N LEU A 96 5.13 1.42 -4.77
CA LEU A 96 4.31 0.21 -4.66
C LEU A 96 4.19 -0.47 -6.03
N ALA A 97 3.93 0.30 -7.09
CA ALA A 97 3.86 -0.18 -8.47
C ALA A 97 5.18 -0.82 -8.91
N ASP A 98 6.32 -0.19 -8.61
CA ASP A 98 7.65 -0.75 -8.86
C ASP A 98 7.86 -2.09 -8.15
N VAL A 99 7.43 -2.17 -6.89
CA VAL A 99 7.54 -3.37 -6.05
C VAL A 99 6.74 -4.54 -6.61
N ILE A 100 5.57 -4.29 -7.19
CA ILE A 100 4.72 -5.32 -7.79
C ILE A 100 5.02 -5.55 -9.28
N GLY A 101 5.92 -4.76 -9.88
CA GLY A 101 6.31 -4.86 -11.29
C GLY A 101 5.28 -4.33 -12.29
N MET A 102 4.49 -3.34 -11.87
CA MET A 102 3.53 -2.65 -12.73
C MET A 102 4.24 -1.55 -13.54
N ASP A 103 3.87 -1.40 -14.81
CA ASP A 103 4.43 -0.34 -15.67
C ASP A 103 3.72 1.01 -15.50
N ASP A 104 4.38 2.09 -15.93
CA ASP A 104 3.89 3.46 -15.76
C ASP A 104 2.53 3.72 -16.44
N GLU A 105 2.28 3.12 -17.61
CA GLU A 105 1.02 3.30 -18.34
C GLU A 105 -0.14 2.61 -17.61
N GLU A 106 0.11 1.40 -17.12
CA GLU A 106 -0.83 0.65 -16.31
C GLU A 106 -1.10 1.35 -14.98
N PHE A 107 -0.05 1.79 -14.29
CA PHE A 107 -0.13 2.54 -13.04
C PHE A 107 -1.00 3.79 -13.18
N SER A 108 -0.70 4.64 -14.16
CA SER A 108 -1.46 5.88 -14.39
C SER A 108 -2.95 5.59 -14.60
N ARG A 109 -3.28 4.55 -15.36
CA ARG A 109 -4.67 4.13 -15.59
C ARG A 109 -5.35 3.68 -14.30
N VAL A 110 -4.68 2.87 -13.48
CA VAL A 110 -5.24 2.36 -12.22
C VAL A 110 -5.51 3.49 -11.23
N ILE A 111 -4.61 4.47 -11.14
CA ILE A 111 -4.79 5.64 -10.28
C ILE A 111 -5.99 6.49 -10.72
N ASP A 112 -6.09 6.78 -12.03
CA ASP A 112 -7.21 7.55 -12.58
C ASP A 112 -8.56 6.86 -12.31
N GLU A 113 -8.62 5.53 -12.47
CA GLU A 113 -9.83 4.73 -12.19
C GLU A 113 -10.18 4.70 -10.70
N ALA A 114 -9.18 4.60 -9.82
CA ALA A 114 -9.37 4.61 -8.38
C ALA A 114 -9.91 5.95 -7.87
N LEU A 115 -9.42 7.07 -8.43
CA LEU A 115 -9.87 8.42 -8.08
C LEU A 115 -11.24 8.80 -8.65
N ALA A 116 -11.70 8.12 -9.70
CA ALA A 116 -12.99 8.36 -10.32
C ALA A 116 -14.16 7.61 -9.66
N SER A 117 -13.88 6.74 -8.69
CA SER A 117 -14.84 5.85 -8.01
C SER A 117 -15.48 6.47 -6.77
#